data_AF-A0A4R9P558-F1
#
_entry.id   AF-A0A4R9P558-F1
#
_cell.length_a   1.000
_cell.length_b   1.000
_cell.length_c   1.000
_cell.angle_alpha   90.00
_cell.angle_beta   90.00
_cell.angle_gamma   90.00
#
_symmetry.space_group_name_H-M   'P 1'
#
loop_
_entity.id
_entity.type
_entity.pdbx_description
1 polymer ?
#
loop_
_entity_poly.entity_id
_entity_poly.type
_entity_poly.pdbx_seq_one_letter_code
_entity_poly.pdbx_strand_id
1 'polypeptide(L)'
;PLVASHSNAYAICNHSRNLTDRQLDAIRDTGGLAGINFGVLFLRQDGVKNPDTDLNELVRHVDYIVNRIGIDHVALGSDFDGTTIPAAMKDA
;
A
#
# COMPACT_ATOMS: atom_id res chain seq x y z
N PRO A 1 9.02 -17.14 -1.84
CA PRO A 1 7.82 -16.27 -1.86
C PRO A 1 8.18 -14.87 -2.37
N LEU A 2 7.36 -14.28 -3.25
CA LEU A 2 7.53 -12.90 -3.69
C LEU A 2 7.09 -11.96 -2.58
N VAL A 3 7.88 -10.93 -2.29
CA VAL A 3 7.57 -9.97 -1.25
C VAL A 3 7.74 -8.56 -1.80
N ALA A 4 6.71 -7.74 -1.63
CA ALA A 4 6.81 -6.30 -1.79
C ALA A 4 6.79 -5.68 -0.39
N SER A 5 7.94 -5.21 0.10
CA SER A 5 8.05 -4.75 1.50
C SER A 5 7.25 -3.49 1.81
N HIS A 6 7.03 -2.63 0.81
CA HIS A 6 6.33 -1.34 0.96
C HIS A 6 5.77 -0.90 -0.41
N SER A 7 4.56 -1.33 -0.75
CA SER A 7 3.84 -0.97 -1.98
C SER A 7 2.32 -1.04 -1.78
N ASN A 8 1.56 -0.25 -2.53
CA ASN A 8 0.09 -0.21 -2.46
C ASN A 8 -0.57 -0.73 -3.74
N ALA A 9 -1.89 -0.59 -3.86
CA ALA A 9 -2.68 -1.08 -4.99
C ALA A 9 -2.75 -0.07 -6.14
N TYR A 10 -2.32 -0.47 -7.34
CA TYR A 10 -2.35 0.40 -8.52
C TYR A 10 -3.77 0.80 -8.89
N ALA A 11 -4.74 -0.11 -8.75
CA ALA A 11 -6.14 0.13 -9.07
C ALA A 11 -6.79 1.30 -8.28
N ILE A 12 -6.19 1.69 -7.15
CA ILE A 12 -6.64 2.81 -6.31
C ILE A 12 -5.84 4.08 -6.61
N CYS A 13 -4.51 3.95 -6.71
CA CYS A 13 -3.60 5.04 -7.00
C CYS A 13 -2.67 4.59 -8.13
N ASN A 14 -2.87 5.17 -9.33
CA ASN A 14 -2.19 4.81 -10.57
C ASN A 14 -0.71 5.28 -10.62
N HIS A 15 0.05 5.01 -9.57
CA HIS A 15 1.45 5.36 -9.43
C HIS A 15 2.34 4.15 -9.76
N SER A 16 3.47 4.37 -10.43
CA SER A 16 4.38 3.30 -10.88
C SER A 16 4.98 2.44 -9.76
N ARG A 17 4.97 2.95 -8.51
CA ARG A 17 5.38 2.21 -7.30
C ARG A 17 4.33 1.24 -6.77
N ASN A 18 3.08 1.36 -7.22
CA ASN A 18 1.97 0.51 -6.79
C ASN A 18 1.86 -0.74 -7.66
N LEU A 19 1.34 -1.80 -7.05
CA LEU A 19 1.23 -3.12 -7.64
C LEU A 19 -0.03 -3.22 -8.47
N THR A 20 0.14 -3.62 -9.72
CA THR A 20 -0.97 -4.06 -10.56
C THR A 20 -1.58 -5.33 -9.98
N ASP A 21 -2.85 -5.55 -10.31
CA ASP A 21 -3.61 -6.76 -10.04
C ASP A 21 -2.85 -8.05 -10.35
N ARG A 22 -2.19 -8.10 -11.51
CA ARG A 22 -1.37 -9.23 -11.94
C ARG A 22 -0.17 -9.48 -11.02
N GLN A 23 0.44 -8.40 -10.50
CA GLN A 23 1.56 -8.52 -9.56
C GLN A 23 1.08 -8.96 -8.18
N LEU A 24 -0.08 -8.47 -7.72
CA LEU A 24 -0.71 -8.95 -6.49
C LEU A 24 -1.02 -10.44 -6.58
N ASP A 25 -1.61 -10.90 -7.69
CA ASP A 25 -1.88 -12.32 -7.92
C ASP A 25 -0.59 -13.16 -7.88
N ALA A 26 0.49 -12.67 -8.51
CA ALA A 26 1.78 -13.35 -8.45
C ALA A 26 2.35 -13.43 -7.01
N ILE A 27 2.13 -12.41 -6.18
CA ILE A 27 2.51 -12.44 -4.76
C ILE A 27 1.72 -13.55 -4.04
N ARG A 28 0.40 -13.59 -4.20
CA ARG A 28 -0.47 -14.65 -3.64
C ARG A 28 0.01 -16.04 -4.04
N ASP A 29 0.20 -16.25 -5.35
CA ASP A 29 0.48 -17.58 -5.93
C ASP A 29 1.83 -18.15 -5.46
N THR A 30 2.73 -17.31 -4.94
CA THR A 30 4.02 -17.73 -4.38
C THR A 30 4.02 -17.82 -2.85
N GLY A 31 2.87 -17.67 -2.19
CA GLY A 31 2.78 -17.63 -0.73
C GLY A 31 3.38 -16.37 -0.12
N GLY A 32 3.39 -15.28 -0.90
CA GLY A 32 4.11 -14.04 -0.61
C GLY A 32 3.36 -13.04 0.28
N LEU A 33 3.96 -11.86 0.46
CA LEU A 33 3.41 -10.76 1.25
C LEU A 33 3.50 -9.42 0.51
N ALA A 34 2.48 -8.59 0.67
CA ALA A 34 2.48 -7.18 0.30
C ALA A 34 2.38 -6.29 1.54
N GLY A 35 3.43 -5.52 1.81
CA GLY A 35 3.48 -4.53 2.88
C GLY A 35 2.88 -3.20 2.44
N ILE A 36 1.82 -2.76 3.12
CA ILE A 36 1.12 -1.50 2.82
C ILE A 36 1.99 -0.31 3.19
N ASN A 37 2.30 0.54 2.20
CA ASN A 37 3.13 1.74 2.30
C ASN A 37 2.31 2.96 2.74
N PHE A 38 2.85 3.73 3.68
CA PHE A 38 2.15 4.88 4.27
C PHE A 38 2.35 6.19 3.50
N GLY A 39 3.16 6.18 2.45
CA GLY A 39 3.47 7.33 1.62
C GLY A 39 2.24 7.91 0.94
N VAL A 40 1.91 9.17 1.25
CA VAL A 40 0.69 9.84 0.74
C VAL A 40 0.64 9.90 -0.79
N LEU A 41 1.81 9.96 -1.45
CA LEU A 41 1.97 9.89 -2.91
C LEU A 41 1.43 8.58 -3.52
N PHE A 42 1.39 7.50 -2.73
CA PHE A 42 1.03 6.16 -3.17
C PHE A 42 -0.32 5.70 -2.62
N LEU A 43 -0.94 6.51 -1.77
CA LEU A 43 -2.24 6.24 -1.14
C LEU A 43 -3.40 6.94 -1.86
N ARG A 44 -3.16 8.19 -2.24
CA ARG A 44 -4.20 9.05 -2.80
C ARG A 44 -4.38 8.79 -4.28
N GLN A 45 -5.63 8.75 -4.73
CA GLN A 45 -5.95 8.60 -6.16
C GLN A 45 -5.35 9.74 -7.01
N ASP A 46 -5.25 10.95 -6.46
CA ASP A 46 -4.67 12.11 -7.13
C ASP A 46 -3.12 12.11 -7.16
N GLY A 47 -2.48 11.20 -6.41
CA GLY A 47 -1.02 11.10 -6.32
C GLY A 47 -0.34 12.35 -5.74
N VAL A 48 -1.05 13.20 -5.00
CA VAL A 48 -0.50 14.45 -4.46
C VAL A 48 0.24 14.19 -3.15
N LYS A 49 1.39 14.84 -2.96
CA LYS A 49 2.16 14.78 -1.71
C LYS A 49 1.54 15.68 -0.63
N ASN A 50 0.37 15.31 -0.10
CA ASN A 50 -0.33 16.06 0.95
C ASN A 50 -0.36 15.27 2.28
N PRO A 51 0.29 15.75 3.36
CA PRO A 51 0.23 15.09 4.67
C PRO A 51 -1.15 15.20 5.35
N ASP A 52 -2.01 16.14 4.91
CA ASP A 52 -3.44 16.16 5.26
C ASP A 52 -4.20 15.11 4.43
N THR A 53 -3.87 13.85 4.68
CA THR A 53 -4.46 12.68 4.04
C THR A 53 -5.14 11.84 5.11
N ASP A 54 -6.41 11.52 4.88
CA ASP A 54 -7.20 10.68 5.77
C ASP A 54 -6.61 9.26 5.83
N LEU A 55 -6.55 8.67 7.03
CA LEU A 55 -6.12 7.28 7.23
C LEU A 55 -7.02 6.28 6.51
N ASN A 56 -8.26 6.66 6.18
CA ASN A 56 -9.15 5.89 5.33
C ASN A 56 -8.56 5.59 3.93
N GLU A 57 -7.67 6.44 3.41
CA GLU A 57 -6.98 6.15 2.14
C GLU A 57 -6.05 4.93 2.28
N LEU A 58 -5.39 4.77 3.42
CA LEU A 58 -4.59 3.60 3.77
C LEU A 58 -5.47 2.36 3.96
N VAL A 59 -6.56 2.49 4.73
CA VAL A 59 -7.51 1.39 4.95
C VAL A 59 -8.10 0.89 3.63
N ARG A 60 -8.44 1.79 2.70
CA ARG A 60 -8.93 1.41 1.38
C ARG A 60 -7.94 0.53 0.60
N HIS A 61 -6.64 0.78 0.72
CA HIS A 61 -5.61 -0.07 0.12
C HIS A 61 -5.49 -1.43 0.81
N VAL A 62 -5.56 -1.47 2.15
CA VAL A 62 -5.62 -2.72 2.92
C VAL A 62 -6.81 -3.56 2.45
N ASP A 63 -8.02 -3.00 2.47
CA ASP A 63 -9.25 -3.69 2.09
C ASP A 63 -9.19 -4.22 0.66
N TYR A 64 -8.72 -3.42 -0.28
CA TYR A 64 -8.60 -3.84 -1.68
C TYR A 64 -7.64 -5.04 -1.83
N ILE A 65 -6.47 -4.97 -1.20
CA ILE A 65 -5.46 -6.03 -1.31
C ILE A 65 -5.93 -7.28 -0.57
N VAL A 66 -6.50 -7.17 0.63
CA VAL A 66 -7.07 -8.30 1.38
C VAL A 66 -8.17 -8.98 0.56
N ASN A 67 -9.10 -8.23 -0.02
CA ASN A 67 -10.18 -8.79 -0.85
C ASN A 67 -9.66 -9.51 -2.10
N ARG A 68 -8.48 -9.12 -2.61
CA ARG A 68 -7.90 -9.74 -3.81
C ARG A 68 -7.06 -10.97 -3.50
N ILE A 69 -6.12 -10.84 -2.57
CA ILE A 69 -5.08 -11.84 -2.34
C ILE A 69 -5.21 -12.58 -1.01
N GLY A 70 -6.13 -12.19 -0.13
CA GLY A 70 -6.37 -12.82 1.17
C GLY A 70 -5.61 -12.13 2.30
N ILE A 71 -6.16 -12.21 3.52
CA ILE A 71 -5.61 -11.53 4.70
C ILE A 71 -4.22 -12.03 5.10
N ASP A 72 -3.91 -13.30 4.84
CA ASP A 72 -2.61 -13.92 5.14
C ASP A 72 -1.47 -13.40 4.25
N HIS A 73 -1.80 -12.62 3.21
CA HIS A 73 -0.84 -12.08 2.24
C HIS A 73 -0.56 -10.58 2.41
N VAL A 74 -1.05 -9.97 3.49
CA VAL A 74 -0.95 -8.52 3.74
C VAL A 74 -0.15 -8.24 5.02
N ALA A 75 0.71 -7.23 4.95
CA ALA A 75 1.50 -6.74 6.08
C ALA A 75 1.51 -5.20 6.11
N LEU A 76 2.08 -4.61 7.16
CA LEU A 76 2.38 -3.17 7.19
C LEU A 76 3.83 -2.94 6.75
N GLY A 77 4.03 -1.97 5.86
CA GLY A 77 5.32 -1.61 5.29
C GLY A 77 5.52 -0.11 5.35
N SER A 78 5.71 0.43 6.56
CA SER A 78 5.46 1.85 6.87
C SER A 78 6.17 2.85 5.98
N ASP A 79 7.42 2.56 5.63
CA ASP A 79 8.33 3.53 5.01
C ASP A 79 8.56 4.76 5.91
N PHE A 80 8.50 4.56 7.25
CA PHE A 80 8.92 5.57 8.23
C PHE A 80 10.35 6.02 7.94
N ASP A 81 10.61 7.31 8.10
CA ASP A 81 11.85 8.01 7.70
C ASP A 81 12.20 7.94 6.20
N GLY A 82 11.38 7.29 5.37
CA GLY A 82 11.59 7.13 3.92
C GLY A 82 10.68 7.97 3.03
N THR A 83 9.52 8.41 3.54
CA THR A 83 8.54 9.18 2.76
C THR A 83 7.72 10.15 3.61
N THR A 84 6.85 10.93 2.96
CA THR A 84 5.83 11.72 3.65
C THR A 84 4.59 10.87 3.85
N ILE A 85 4.15 10.76 5.10
CA ILE A 85 2.99 9.95 5.51
C ILE A 85 1.83 10.86 5.97
N PRO A 86 0.61 10.33 6.19
CA PRO A 86 -0.47 11.06 6.85
C PRO A 86 -0.03 11.69 8.17
N ALA A 87 -0.28 12.98 8.36
CA ALA A 87 0.11 13.71 9.56
C ALA A 87 -0.49 13.10 10.84
N ALA A 88 -1.68 12.50 10.73
CA ALA A 88 -2.35 11.82 11.84
C ALA A 88 -1.55 10.60 12.38
N MET A 89 -0.68 9.98 11.58
CA MET A 89 0.14 8.84 11.99
C MET A 89 1.39 9.23 12.78
N LYS A 90 1.92 10.44 12.61
CA LYS A 90 3.14 10.93 13.27
C LYS A 90 4.39 10.09 12.94
N ASP A 91 4.73 9.15 13.81
CA ASP A 91 5.98 8.37 13.85
C ASP A 91 5.72 6.95 14.43
N ALA A 92 6.79 6.19 14.67
CA ALA A 92 6.76 4.78 15.10
C ALA A 92 6.53 4.59 16.61
#